data_AF-A0A957T133-F1
#
_entry.id   AF-A0A957T133-F1
#
_cell.length_a   1.000
_cell.length_b   1.000
_cell.length_c   1.000
_cell.angle_alpha   90.00
_cell.angle_beta   90.00
_cell.angle_gamma   90.00
#
_symmetry.space_group_name_H-M   'P 1'
#
loop_
_entity.id
_entity.type
_entity.pdbx_description
1 polymer ?
#
loop_
_entity_poly.entity_id
_entity_poly.type
_entity_poly.pdbx_seq_one_letter_code
_entity_poly.pdbx_strand_id
1 'polypeptide(L)'
;LKGAIAGLAGTAALTVGMSLMPHLLPQRSHIDPQRDQPDEPNVRLVEEAMMALWGTLPSDRTKVVGGQFAHWGYGATWGAIYALAQDRLRLPPNTHGLLLGLLVGTTASTVVPALDLAPPPTREPFSQTLAMTGLQLLFGWVTARTFDGLSSSHHATRRSQNGGRRAALRYQPDPYATQRYPGRPDGRVIEERFEQVDAPMPANAPSFAEPRIRTPVYQ
;
A
#
# COMPACT_ATOMS: atom_id res chain seq x y z
N LEU A 1 -0.44 -11.31 5.12
CA LEU A 1 0.84 -10.55 5.25
C LEU A 1 0.83 -9.19 4.57
N LYS A 2 0.38 -9.06 3.31
CA LYS A 2 0.36 -7.77 2.58
C LYS A 2 -0.28 -6.61 3.36
N GLY A 3 -1.41 -6.88 4.01
CA GLY A 3 -2.08 -5.90 4.87
C GLY A 3 -1.21 -5.39 6.01
N ALA A 4 -0.55 -6.29 6.75
CA ALA A 4 0.34 -5.91 7.85
C ALA A 4 1.52 -5.05 7.36
N ILE A 5 2.15 -5.42 6.23
CA ILE A 5 3.22 -4.61 5.61
C ILE A 5 2.69 -3.22 5.23
N ALA A 6 1.51 -3.16 4.65
CA ALA A 6 0.88 -1.90 4.28
C ALA A 6 0.57 -1.02 5.51
N GLY A 7 0.10 -1.62 6.61
CA GLY A 7 -0.11 -0.94 7.88
C GLY A 7 1.18 -0.37 8.46
N LEU A 8 2.28 -1.15 8.43
CA LEU A 8 3.60 -0.66 8.84
C LEU A 8 4.07 0.54 7.98
N ALA A 9 3.85 0.49 6.67
CA ALA A 9 4.16 1.61 5.78
C ALA A 9 3.33 2.86 6.12
N GLY A 10 2.03 2.68 6.43
CA GLY A 10 1.18 3.75 6.92
C GLY A 10 1.70 4.35 8.24
N THR A 11 2.11 3.50 9.19
CA THR A 11 2.69 3.95 10.47
C THR A 11 3.95 4.75 10.24
N ALA A 12 4.87 4.28 9.39
CA ALA A 12 6.09 5.02 9.08
C ALA A 12 5.78 6.42 8.53
N ALA A 13 4.81 6.54 7.61
CA ALA A 13 4.39 7.83 7.07
C ALA A 13 3.80 8.75 8.14
N LEU A 14 2.98 8.21 9.05
CA LEU A 14 2.44 8.95 10.18
C LEU A 14 3.54 9.41 11.14
N THR A 15 4.52 8.56 11.47
CA THR A 15 5.66 8.92 12.33
C THR A 15 6.48 10.06 11.73
N VAL A 16 6.78 10.00 10.44
CA VAL A 16 7.45 11.09 9.72
C VAL A 16 6.59 12.36 9.72
N GLY A 17 5.28 12.23 9.52
CA GLY A 17 4.38 13.38 9.59
C GLY A 17 4.33 14.03 10.98
N MET A 18 4.33 13.22 12.04
CA MET A 18 4.39 13.71 13.42
C MET A 18 5.71 14.43 13.71
N SER A 19 6.85 13.92 13.23
CA SER A 19 8.16 14.58 13.46
C SER A 19 8.28 15.93 12.74
N LEU A 20 7.53 16.13 11.65
CA LEU A 20 7.47 17.40 10.93
C LEU A 20 6.47 18.40 11.54
N MET A 21 5.50 17.94 12.32
CA MET A 21 4.42 18.77 12.87
C MET A 21 4.90 19.98 13.69
N PRO A 22 5.93 19.88 14.57
CA PRO A 22 6.44 21.05 15.31
C PRO A 22 6.97 22.18 14.43
N HIS A 23 7.47 21.85 13.23
CA HIS A 23 7.98 22.82 12.28
C HIS A 23 6.86 23.54 11.52
N LEU A 24 5.71 22.88 11.34
CA LEU A 24 4.57 23.41 10.58
C LEU A 24 3.57 24.16 11.45
N LEU A 25 3.47 23.76 12.71
CA LEU A 25 2.62 24.38 13.72
C LEU A 25 3.50 24.80 14.89
N PRO A 26 4.23 25.93 14.77
CA PRO A 26 5.01 26.45 15.87
C PRO A 26 4.07 26.69 17.04
N GLN A 27 4.17 25.85 18.06
CA GLN A 27 3.34 25.90 19.25
C GLN A 27 3.54 27.28 19.90
N ARG A 28 2.51 28.12 19.83
CA ARG A 28 2.40 29.28 20.73
C ARG A 28 1.84 28.77 22.05
N SER A 29 2.67 28.14 22.86
CA SER A 29 2.29 27.79 24.23
C SER A 29 3.46 27.97 25.17
N HIS A 30 3.40 29.09 25.90
CA HIS A 30 3.92 29.26 27.24
C HIS A 30 3.38 28.14 28.15
N ILE A 31 4.03 26.99 28.16
CA ILE A 31 3.94 26.01 29.23
C ILE A 31 5.38 25.66 29.60
N ASP A 32 5.69 25.86 30.88
CA ASP A 32 6.99 25.70 31.53
C ASP A 32 7.69 24.38 31.09
N PRO A 33 8.88 24.41 30.48
CA PRO A 33 9.53 23.22 29.91
C PRO A 33 10.00 22.20 30.94
N GLN A 34 9.80 22.44 32.24
CA GLN A 34 10.32 21.62 33.34
C GLN A 34 9.27 20.88 34.19
N ARG A 35 7.97 21.00 33.89
CA ARG A 35 6.91 20.32 34.66
C ARG A 35 6.08 19.42 33.76
N ASP A 36 6.24 18.11 33.93
CA ASP A 36 5.35 17.06 33.41
C ASP A 36 5.15 17.07 31.90
N GLN A 37 6.16 16.63 31.12
CA GLN A 37 5.82 16.06 29.81
C GLN A 37 5.04 14.77 30.10
N PRO A 38 3.73 14.71 29.79
CA PRO A 38 3.00 13.47 29.98
C PRO A 38 3.67 12.42 29.09
N ASP A 39 4.09 11.30 29.67
CA ASP A 39 4.63 10.16 28.91
C ASP A 39 3.76 9.90 27.67
N GLU A 40 4.39 9.65 26.52
CA GLU A 40 3.66 9.39 25.28
C GLU A 40 2.60 8.29 25.51
N PRO A 41 1.39 8.38 24.93
CA PRO A 41 0.28 7.46 25.28
C PRO A 41 0.59 5.97 25.08
N ASN A 42 1.48 5.65 24.15
CA ASN A 42 2.02 4.30 23.91
C ASN A 42 2.99 3.83 25.01
N VAL A 43 3.75 4.73 25.61
CA VAL A 43 4.65 4.46 26.76
C VAL A 43 3.80 4.17 27.99
N ARG A 44 2.77 4.99 28.25
CA ARG A 44 1.79 4.76 29.34
C ARG A 44 1.03 3.45 29.16
N LEU A 45 0.60 3.12 27.94
CA LEU A 45 -0.09 1.86 27.66
C LEU A 45 0.75 0.65 28.09
N VAL A 46 2.06 0.70 27.83
CA VAL A 46 2.98 -0.38 28.20
C VAL A 46 3.22 -0.41 29.70
N GLU A 47 3.31 0.75 30.33
CA GLU A 47 3.42 0.84 31.78
C GLU A 47 2.19 0.24 32.48
N GLU A 48 0.99 0.63 32.08
CA GLU A 48 -0.26 0.08 32.62
C GLU A 48 -0.38 -1.42 32.34
N ALA A 49 -0.08 -1.87 31.12
CA ALA A 49 -0.12 -3.29 30.77
C ALA A 49 0.90 -4.10 31.57
N MET A 50 2.12 -3.61 31.76
CA MET A 50 3.14 -4.32 32.53
C MET A 50 2.85 -4.31 34.03
N MET A 51 2.31 -3.22 34.55
CA MET A 51 1.86 -3.15 35.93
C MET A 51 0.69 -4.10 36.19
N ALA A 52 -0.28 -4.18 35.26
CA ALA A 52 -1.42 -5.08 35.36
C ALA A 52 -1.05 -6.57 35.21
N LEU A 53 -0.10 -6.90 34.31
CA LEU A 53 0.26 -8.29 34.01
C LEU A 53 1.35 -8.85 34.94
N TRP A 54 2.30 -8.00 35.37
CA TRP A 54 3.51 -8.44 36.07
C TRP A 54 3.78 -7.69 37.38
N GLY A 55 3.00 -6.66 37.73
CA GLY A 55 3.17 -5.92 38.99
C GLY A 55 4.48 -5.14 39.10
N THR A 56 5.20 -4.96 38.00
CA THR A 56 6.50 -4.28 37.97
C THR A 56 6.46 -3.07 37.06
N LEU A 57 7.05 -1.97 37.53
CA LEU A 57 7.31 -0.80 36.70
C LEU A 57 8.41 -1.14 35.67
N PRO A 58 8.12 -1.07 34.36
CA PRO A 58 9.15 -1.26 33.35
C PRO A 58 10.23 -0.19 33.46
N SER A 59 11.49 -0.57 33.19
CA SER A 59 12.58 0.40 33.04
C SER A 59 12.26 1.40 31.92
N ASP A 60 12.80 2.61 31.97
CA ASP A 60 12.58 3.65 30.95
C ASP A 60 12.87 3.14 29.53
N ARG A 61 13.93 2.34 29.39
CA ARG A 61 14.27 1.69 28.11
C ARG A 61 13.19 0.70 27.67
N THR A 62 12.64 -0.09 28.59
CA THR A 62 11.54 -1.04 28.32
C THR A 62 10.27 -0.30 27.92
N LYS A 63 9.97 0.83 28.57
CA LYS A 63 8.81 1.67 28.25
C LYS A 63 8.89 2.22 26.83
N VAL A 64 10.02 2.82 26.46
CA VAL A 64 10.24 3.37 25.11
C VAL A 64 10.17 2.29 24.04
N VAL A 65 10.87 1.17 24.24
CA VAL A 65 10.89 0.06 23.27
C VAL A 65 9.50 -0.57 23.15
N GLY A 66 8.84 -0.83 24.28
CA GLY A 66 7.48 -1.38 24.30
C GLY A 66 6.49 -0.44 23.61
N GLY A 67 6.58 0.87 23.86
CA GLY A 67 5.69 1.86 23.27
C GLY A 67 5.83 1.93 21.75
N GLN A 68 7.07 1.79 21.26
CA GLN A 68 7.32 1.63 19.82
C GLN A 68 6.71 0.32 19.30
N PHE A 69 6.96 -0.82 19.96
CA PHE A 69 6.34 -2.09 19.55
C PHE A 69 4.82 -2.03 19.50
N ALA A 70 4.18 -1.41 20.49
CA ALA A 70 2.74 -1.18 20.52
C ALA A 70 2.31 -0.30 19.33
N HIS A 71 3.02 0.80 19.05
CA HIS A 71 2.72 1.69 17.94
C HIS A 71 2.80 1.00 16.57
N TRP A 72 3.90 0.31 16.30
CA TRP A 72 4.11 -0.44 15.06
C TRP A 72 3.17 -1.65 14.94
N GLY A 73 2.94 -2.36 16.05
CA GLY A 73 2.02 -3.49 16.12
C GLY A 73 0.56 -3.08 15.89
N TYR A 74 0.15 -1.95 16.45
CA TYR A 74 -1.17 -1.36 16.22
C TYR A 74 -1.39 -1.04 14.73
N GLY A 75 -0.41 -0.38 14.10
CA GLY A 75 -0.44 -0.09 12.67
C GLY A 75 -0.52 -1.34 11.80
N ALA A 76 0.32 -2.34 12.08
CA ALA A 76 0.29 -3.63 11.38
C ALA A 76 -1.06 -4.34 11.51
N THR A 77 -1.66 -4.29 12.71
CA THR A 77 -2.99 -4.87 12.99
C THR A 77 -4.07 -4.19 12.16
N TRP A 78 -4.10 -2.85 12.13
CA TRP A 78 -5.04 -2.11 11.29
C TRP A 78 -4.84 -2.36 9.80
N GLY A 79 -3.59 -2.48 9.33
CA GLY A 79 -3.32 -2.86 7.96
C GLY A 79 -3.82 -4.28 7.62
N ALA A 80 -3.73 -5.22 8.55
CA ALA A 80 -4.29 -6.56 8.39
C ALA A 80 -5.83 -6.53 8.33
N ILE A 81 -6.48 -5.77 9.22
CA ILE A 81 -7.94 -5.54 9.19
C ILE A 81 -8.36 -4.92 7.86
N TYR A 82 -7.63 -3.89 7.39
CA TYR A 82 -7.87 -3.25 6.11
C TYR A 82 -7.83 -4.25 4.95
N ALA A 83 -6.83 -5.13 4.89
CA ALA A 83 -6.75 -6.15 3.86
C ALA A 83 -7.97 -7.08 3.85
N LEU A 84 -8.41 -7.53 5.03
CA LEU A 84 -9.61 -8.38 5.16
C LEU A 84 -10.88 -7.64 4.73
N ALA A 85 -11.00 -6.35 5.07
CA ALA A 85 -12.13 -5.51 4.67
C ALA A 85 -12.14 -5.25 3.16
N GLN A 86 -10.98 -4.98 2.57
CA GLN A 86 -10.83 -4.71 1.13
C GLN A 86 -11.21 -5.92 0.28
N ASP A 87 -10.88 -7.13 0.73
CA ASP A 87 -11.27 -8.37 0.05
C ASP A 87 -12.80 -8.53 -0.03
N ARG A 88 -13.54 -8.00 0.95
CA ARG A 88 -15.01 -8.08 0.99
C ARG A 88 -15.71 -6.91 0.31
N LEU A 89 -15.30 -5.67 0.62
CA LEU A 89 -16.00 -4.46 0.19
C LEU A 89 -15.56 -3.98 -1.19
N ARG A 90 -14.34 -4.32 -1.63
CA ARG A 90 -13.79 -4.00 -2.97
C ARG A 90 -13.93 -2.53 -3.36
N LEU A 91 -13.85 -1.64 -2.39
CA LEU A 91 -13.96 -0.21 -2.62
C LEU A 91 -12.70 0.35 -3.31
N PRO A 92 -12.80 1.52 -3.98
CA PRO A 92 -11.62 2.20 -4.50
C PRO A 92 -10.60 2.47 -3.38
N PRO A 93 -9.29 2.22 -3.60
CA PRO A 93 -8.26 2.32 -2.57
C PRO A 93 -8.23 3.68 -1.85
N ASN A 94 -8.41 4.77 -2.59
CA ASN A 94 -8.40 6.12 -2.01
C ASN A 94 -9.54 6.31 -1.00
N THR A 95 -10.77 5.94 -1.35
CA THR A 95 -11.94 6.10 -0.47
C THR A 95 -11.80 5.22 0.77
N HIS A 96 -11.39 3.97 0.58
CA HIS A 96 -11.31 3.02 1.69
C HIS A 96 -10.15 3.34 2.64
N GLY A 97 -9.04 3.85 2.11
CA GLY A 97 -7.92 4.35 2.91
C GLY A 97 -8.30 5.55 3.78
N LEU A 98 -9.07 6.51 3.25
CA LEU A 98 -9.53 7.65 4.05
C LEU A 98 -10.50 7.21 5.16
N LEU A 99 -11.43 6.29 4.86
CA LEU A 99 -12.33 5.71 5.85
C LEU A 99 -11.55 4.96 6.95
N LEU A 100 -10.51 4.21 6.58
CA LEU A 100 -9.62 3.57 7.54
C LEU A 100 -8.94 4.62 8.44
N GLY A 101 -8.40 5.70 7.86
CA GLY A 101 -7.78 6.78 8.61
C GLY A 101 -8.72 7.40 9.64
N LEU A 102 -9.96 7.71 9.23
CA LEU A 102 -11.00 8.21 10.14
C LEU A 102 -11.34 7.21 11.24
N LEU A 103 -11.47 5.92 10.91
CA LEU A 103 -11.78 4.87 11.87
C LEU A 103 -10.66 4.71 12.92
N VAL A 104 -9.41 4.66 12.47
CA VAL A 104 -8.24 4.59 13.36
C VAL A 104 -8.17 5.82 14.24
N GLY A 105 -8.40 6.99 13.66
CA GLY A 105 -8.40 8.26 14.35
C GLY A 105 -9.44 8.37 15.45
N THR A 106 -10.70 8.09 15.10
CA THR A 106 -11.81 8.06 16.06
C THR A 106 -11.59 7.01 17.15
N THR A 107 -11.08 5.83 16.81
CA THR A 107 -10.72 4.81 17.80
C THR A 107 -9.64 5.31 18.75
N ALA A 108 -8.57 5.93 18.25
CA ALA A 108 -7.52 6.49 19.09
C ALA A 108 -8.04 7.61 20.01
N SER A 109 -8.83 8.54 19.47
CA SER A 109 -9.40 9.67 20.21
C SER A 109 -10.47 9.28 21.24
N THR A 110 -10.99 8.04 21.20
CA THR A 110 -12.00 7.54 22.14
C THR A 110 -11.41 6.56 23.14
N VAL A 111 -10.65 5.57 22.66
CA VAL A 111 -10.09 4.50 23.48
C VAL A 111 -8.94 5.00 24.34
N VAL A 112 -8.03 5.81 23.80
CA VAL A 112 -6.85 6.28 24.56
C VAL A 112 -7.26 7.11 25.79
N PRO A 113 -8.17 8.10 25.68
CA PRO A 113 -8.64 8.83 26.86
C PRO A 113 -9.51 7.98 27.80
N ALA A 114 -10.28 7.01 27.27
CA ALA A 114 -11.08 6.11 28.11
C ALA A 114 -10.21 5.21 29.00
N LEU A 115 -8.95 5.00 28.62
CA LEU A 115 -7.94 4.29 29.39
C LEU A 115 -7.06 5.23 30.24
N ASP A 116 -7.36 6.53 30.31
CA ASP A 116 -6.56 7.56 31.01
C ASP A 116 -5.09 7.69 30.54
N LEU A 117 -4.82 7.17 29.33
CA LEU A 117 -3.48 7.21 28.72
C LEU A 117 -3.14 8.58 28.12
N ALA A 118 -4.15 9.41 27.84
CA ALA A 118 -3.99 10.76 27.32
C ALA A 118 -5.19 11.65 27.70
N PRO A 119 -5.00 12.98 27.80
CA PRO A 119 -6.13 13.88 27.97
C PRO A 119 -7.08 13.82 26.76
N PRO A 120 -8.39 14.10 26.96
CA PRO A 120 -9.37 14.05 25.89
C PRO A 120 -9.13 15.14 24.83
N PRO A 121 -9.50 14.89 23.54
CA PRO A 121 -9.24 15.82 22.44
C PRO A 121 -9.87 17.20 22.61
N THR A 122 -10.91 17.33 23.45
CA THR A 122 -11.63 18.60 23.71
C THR A 122 -10.78 19.64 24.45
N ARG A 123 -9.63 19.24 25.00
CA ARG A 123 -8.67 20.15 25.66
C ARG A 123 -7.56 20.64 24.75
N GLU A 124 -7.46 20.10 23.53
CA GLU A 124 -6.42 20.44 22.57
C GLU A 124 -6.86 21.58 21.63
N PRO A 125 -5.94 22.44 21.17
CA PRO A 125 -6.24 23.42 20.14
C PRO A 125 -6.84 22.77 18.89
N PHE A 126 -7.82 23.44 18.26
CA PHE A 126 -8.46 22.92 17.05
C PHE A 126 -7.47 22.64 15.91
N SER A 127 -6.43 23.49 15.77
CA SER A 127 -5.35 23.29 14.78
C SER A 127 -4.57 21.99 14.99
N GLN A 128 -4.31 21.63 16.25
CA GLN A 128 -3.61 20.39 16.62
C GLN A 128 -4.49 19.16 16.36
N THR A 129 -5.77 19.24 16.73
CA THR A 129 -6.75 18.18 16.44
C THR A 129 -6.89 17.95 14.93
N LEU A 130 -6.98 19.02 14.15
CA LEU A 130 -7.10 18.95 12.70
C LEU A 130 -5.84 18.35 12.05
N ALA A 131 -4.65 18.77 12.50
CA ALA A 131 -3.40 18.23 12.01
C ALA A 131 -3.24 16.74 12.34
N MET A 132 -3.60 16.33 13.57
CA MET A 132 -3.58 14.93 13.96
C MET A 132 -4.57 14.09 13.13
N THR A 133 -5.77 14.63 12.86
CA THR A 133 -6.74 14.01 11.95
C THR A 133 -6.14 13.86 10.54
N GLY A 134 -5.46 14.89 10.03
CA GLY A 134 -4.76 14.83 8.75
C GLY A 134 -3.70 13.73 8.68
N LEU A 135 -2.93 13.54 9.76
CA LEU A 135 -1.95 12.47 9.85
C LEU A 135 -2.59 11.07 9.88
N GLN A 136 -3.75 10.91 10.51
CA GLN A 136 -4.50 9.66 10.51
C GLN A 136 -5.08 9.34 9.12
N LEU A 137 -5.56 10.37 8.40
CA LEU A 137 -5.96 10.23 7.00
C LEU A 137 -4.78 9.83 6.11
N LEU A 138 -3.61 10.43 6.32
CA LEU A 138 -2.38 10.07 5.62
C LEU A 138 -1.98 8.62 5.89
N PHE A 139 -2.01 8.18 7.15
CA PHE A 139 -1.81 6.77 7.53
C PHE A 139 -2.70 5.84 6.71
N GLY A 140 -4.01 6.12 6.69
CA GLY A 140 -4.98 5.27 6.02
C GLY A 140 -4.79 5.26 4.50
N TRP A 141 -4.49 6.42 3.92
CA TRP A 141 -4.21 6.57 2.49
C TRP A 141 -2.95 5.79 2.05
N VAL A 142 -1.84 5.94 2.78
CA VAL A 142 -0.59 5.22 2.50
C VAL A 142 -0.79 3.72 2.66
N THR A 143 -1.49 3.28 3.71
CA THR A 143 -1.83 1.86 3.92
C THR A 143 -2.60 1.31 2.71
N ALA A 144 -3.64 2.01 2.26
CA ALA A 144 -4.43 1.56 1.12
C ALA A 144 -3.61 1.48 -0.18
N ARG A 145 -2.77 2.48 -0.46
CA ARG A 145 -1.91 2.51 -1.65
C ARG A 145 -0.85 1.41 -1.65
N THR A 146 -0.18 1.20 -0.52
CA THR A 146 0.82 0.14 -0.40
C THR A 146 0.18 -1.23 -0.56
N PHE A 147 -0.99 -1.46 0.04
CA PHE A 147 -1.72 -2.72 -0.12
C PHE A 147 -2.12 -2.99 -1.58
N ASP A 148 -2.65 -1.97 -2.26
CA ASP A 148 -3.06 -2.08 -3.67
C ASP A 148 -1.87 -2.36 -4.59
N GLY A 149 -0.74 -1.66 -4.38
CA GLY A 149 0.51 -1.92 -5.10
C GLY A 149 1.01 -3.35 -4.91
N LEU A 150 1.07 -3.84 -3.67
CA LEU A 150 1.47 -5.22 -3.35
C LEU A 150 0.51 -6.27 -3.91
N SER A 151 -0.76 -5.92 -4.11
CA SER A 151 -1.79 -6.81 -4.65
C SER A 151 -1.73 -6.88 -6.18
N SER A 152 -1.51 -5.73 -6.83
CA SER A 152 -1.43 -5.60 -8.29
C SER A 152 -0.23 -6.34 -8.89
N SER A 153 0.94 -6.31 -8.24
CA SER A 153 2.14 -7.02 -8.74
C SER A 153 1.93 -8.54 -8.88
N HIS A 154 1.08 -9.14 -8.04
CA HIS A 154 0.78 -10.57 -8.11
C HIS A 154 -0.13 -10.93 -9.29
N HIS A 155 -1.01 -10.02 -9.71
CA HIS A 155 -1.91 -10.26 -10.82
C HIS A 155 -1.19 -10.18 -12.17
N ALA A 156 -0.22 -9.27 -12.31
CA ALA A 156 0.60 -9.16 -13.53
C ALA A 156 1.39 -10.45 -13.81
N THR A 157 2.04 -11.03 -12.80
CA THR A 157 2.80 -12.27 -12.94
C THR A 157 1.90 -13.47 -13.26
N ARG A 158 0.72 -13.59 -12.61
CA ARG A 158 -0.23 -14.68 -12.91
C ARG A 158 -0.83 -14.58 -14.30
N ARG A 159 -1.11 -13.36 -14.79
CA ARG A 159 -1.65 -13.16 -16.14
C ARG A 159 -0.64 -13.53 -17.22
N SER A 160 0.64 -13.20 -17.00
CA SER A 160 1.75 -13.61 -17.87
C SER A 160 1.92 -15.14 -17.92
N GLN A 161 1.95 -15.82 -16.76
CA GLN A 161 2.05 -17.29 -16.72
C GLN A 161 0.86 -18.01 -17.37
N ASN A 162 -0.37 -17.55 -17.13
CA ASN A 162 -1.55 -18.18 -17.74
C ASN A 162 -1.68 -17.87 -19.24
N GLY A 163 -1.21 -16.71 -19.69
CA GLY A 163 -1.09 -16.40 -21.13
C GLY A 163 -0.15 -17.38 -21.83
N GLY A 164 1.02 -17.64 -21.26
CA GLY A 164 1.98 -18.61 -21.78
C GLY A 164 1.44 -20.05 -21.82
N ARG A 165 0.75 -20.50 -20.77
CA ARG A 165 0.14 -21.85 -20.75
C ARG A 165 -1.00 -22.02 -21.75
N ARG A 166 -1.82 -20.98 -21.97
CA ARG A 166 -2.86 -21.01 -23.00
C ARG A 166 -2.28 -20.99 -24.42
N ALA A 167 -1.19 -20.27 -24.64
CA ALA A 167 -0.47 -20.31 -25.92
C ALA A 167 0.15 -21.69 -26.16
N ALA A 168 0.75 -22.30 -25.14
CA ALA A 168 1.31 -23.65 -25.23
C ALA A 168 0.22 -24.74 -25.45
N LEU A 169 -0.97 -24.58 -24.86
CA LEU A 169 -2.10 -25.49 -25.12
C LEU A 169 -2.78 -25.28 -26.48
N ARG A 170 -2.67 -24.08 -27.08
CA ARG A 170 -3.11 -23.85 -28.47
C ARG A 170 -2.09 -24.34 -29.49
N TYR A 171 -0.82 -24.37 -29.12
CA TYR A 171 0.22 -25.03 -29.90
C TYR A 171 0.30 -26.50 -29.51
N GLN A 172 -0.80 -27.23 -29.72
CA GLN A 172 -0.73 -28.68 -29.81
C GLN A 172 -0.71 -28.97 -31.32
N PRO A 173 0.47 -29.23 -31.92
CA PRO A 173 0.54 -29.55 -33.33
C PRO A 173 -0.38 -30.73 -33.56
N ASP A 174 -1.36 -30.55 -34.45
CA ASP A 174 -2.31 -31.60 -34.79
C ASP A 174 -1.49 -32.82 -35.25
N PRO A 175 -1.51 -33.94 -34.50
CA PRO A 175 -0.69 -35.10 -34.81
C PRO A 175 -1.07 -35.75 -36.16
N TYR A 176 -2.15 -35.27 -36.80
CA TYR A 176 -2.61 -35.73 -38.11
C TYR A 176 -2.33 -34.76 -39.26
N ALA A 177 -1.70 -33.60 -39.03
CA ALA A 177 -1.41 -32.61 -40.07
C ALA A 177 -0.36 -33.04 -41.12
N THR A 178 0.16 -34.26 -41.07
CA THR A 178 1.05 -34.83 -42.10
C THR A 178 0.36 -35.80 -43.05
N GLN A 179 -0.98 -35.89 -43.06
CA GLN A 179 -1.68 -36.66 -44.08
C GLN A 179 -1.62 -35.91 -45.42
N ARG A 180 -0.55 -36.21 -46.16
CA ARG A 180 -0.30 -35.84 -47.56
C ARG A 180 -1.60 -35.90 -48.35
N TYR A 181 -2.00 -34.78 -48.92
CA TYR A 181 -2.94 -34.78 -50.03
C TYR A 181 -2.33 -35.63 -51.14
N PRO A 182 -2.99 -36.71 -51.61
CA PRO A 182 -2.58 -37.35 -52.86
C PRO A 182 -2.75 -36.30 -53.96
N GLY A 183 -1.63 -36.04 -54.66
CA GLY A 183 -1.59 -35.09 -55.77
C GLY A 183 -2.67 -35.40 -56.79
N ARG A 184 -3.30 -34.35 -57.32
CA ARG A 184 -4.14 -34.50 -58.50
C ARG A 184 -3.31 -35.09 -59.66
N PRO A 185 -3.90 -35.95 -60.51
CA PRO A 185 -3.17 -36.59 -61.60
C PRO A 185 -2.94 -35.68 -62.81
N ASP A 186 -3.43 -34.44 -62.80
CA ASP A 186 -3.17 -33.50 -63.87
C ASP A 186 -1.89 -32.73 -63.55
N GLY A 187 -0.79 -33.03 -64.26
CA GLY A 187 0.51 -32.36 -64.13
C GLY A 187 0.51 -30.87 -64.52
N ARG A 188 -0.51 -30.11 -64.13
CA ARG A 188 -0.58 -28.66 -64.27
C ARG A 188 0.00 -28.05 -63.02
N VAL A 189 1.24 -27.57 -63.16
CA VAL A 189 1.84 -26.61 -62.23
C VAL A 189 0.94 -25.37 -62.25
N ILE A 190 0.12 -25.19 -61.21
CA ILE A 190 -0.52 -23.90 -60.97
C ILE A 190 0.59 -23.02 -60.40
N GLU A 191 1.23 -22.25 -61.28
CA GLU A 191 1.97 -21.06 -60.84
C GLU A 191 0.92 -20.11 -60.23
N GLU A 192 0.70 -20.20 -58.92
CA GLU A 192 0.02 -19.15 -58.18
C GLU A 192 0.91 -17.91 -58.24
N ARG A 193 0.71 -17.11 -59.28
CA ARG A 193 1.15 -15.73 -59.34
C ARG A 193 0.41 -15.00 -58.22
N PHE A 194 1.07 -14.90 -57.07
CA PHE A 194 0.69 -13.97 -56.02
C PHE A 194 0.75 -12.57 -56.62
N GLU A 195 -0.40 -12.06 -57.07
CA GLU A 195 -0.57 -10.63 -57.25
C GLU A 195 -0.38 -10.00 -55.87
N GLN A 196 0.75 -9.31 -55.75
CA GLN A 196 1.06 -8.43 -54.64
C GLN A 196 0.02 -7.31 -54.65
N VAL A 197 -1.07 -7.52 -53.92
CA VAL A 197 -2.09 -6.50 -53.69
C VAL A 197 -1.45 -5.45 -52.78
N ASP A 198 -0.99 -4.36 -53.39
CA ASP A 198 -0.58 -3.13 -52.70
C ASP A 198 -1.80 -2.52 -52.00
N ALA A 199 -2.09 -3.01 -50.79
CA ALA A 199 -3.03 -2.36 -49.91
C ALA A 199 -2.42 -1.02 -49.45
N PRO A 200 -3.11 0.12 -49.64
CA PRO A 200 -2.60 1.41 -49.17
C PRO A 200 -2.46 1.38 -47.65
N MET A 201 -1.25 1.64 -47.16
CA MET A 201 -0.99 1.84 -45.74
C MET A 201 -1.89 2.97 -45.20
N PRO A 202 -2.59 2.77 -44.07
CA PRO A 202 -3.30 3.86 -43.42
C PRO A 202 -2.27 4.91 -42.94
N ALA A 203 -2.41 6.15 -43.40
CA ALA A 203 -1.50 7.27 -43.16
C ALA A 203 -1.39 7.73 -41.69
N ASN A 204 -1.97 7.00 -40.73
CA ASN A 204 -2.11 7.41 -39.33
C ASN A 204 -1.58 6.36 -38.34
N ALA A 205 -0.46 5.71 -38.64
CA ALA A 205 0.26 4.94 -37.63
C ALA A 205 0.95 5.91 -36.64
N PRO A 206 0.65 5.84 -35.33
CA PRO A 206 1.33 6.69 -34.35
C PRO A 206 2.83 6.35 -34.34
N SER A 207 3.66 7.39 -34.52
CA SER A 207 5.10 7.31 -34.35
C SER A 207 5.43 6.87 -32.92
N PHE A 208 5.86 5.62 -32.75
CA PHE A 208 6.46 5.17 -31.51
C PHE A 208 7.84 5.81 -31.42
N ALA A 209 7.90 6.94 -30.70
CA ALA A 209 9.16 7.55 -30.30
C ALA A 209 9.99 6.52 -29.52
N GLU A 210 11.19 6.22 -30.04
CA GLU A 210 12.16 5.37 -29.37
C GLU A 210 12.51 5.94 -27.97
N PRO A 211 12.57 5.09 -26.94
CA PRO A 211 13.04 5.52 -25.64
C PRO A 211 14.55 5.81 -25.71
N ARG A 212 14.92 7.10 -25.66
CA ARG A 212 16.32 7.51 -25.46
C ARG A 212 16.79 7.01 -24.10
N ILE A 213 17.55 5.92 -24.11
CA ILE A 213 18.32 5.46 -22.95
C ILE A 213 19.39 6.52 -22.66
N ARG A 214 19.18 7.33 -21.62
CA ARG A 214 20.25 8.17 -21.04
C ARG A 214 21.09 7.29 -20.13
N THR A 215 22.34 7.05 -20.52
CA THR A 215 23.37 6.53 -19.62
C THR A 215 23.76 7.60 -18.59
N PRO A 216 23.86 7.28 -17.29
CA PRO A 216 24.38 8.21 -16.30
C PRO A 216 25.90 8.38 -16.47
N VAL A 217 26.34 9.63 -16.57
CA VAL A 217 27.75 10.02 -16.44
C VAL A 217 28.00 10.22 -14.95
N TYR A 218 28.88 9.41 -14.36
CA TYR A 218 29.43 9.67 -13.03
C TYR A 218 30.61 10.64 -13.18
N GLN A 219 30.52 11.77 -12.48
CA GLN A 219 31.64 12.66 -12.17
C GLN A 219 31.87 12.61 -10.66
#